data_AF-A0A2P4XXW7-F1
#
_entry.id   AF-A0A2P4XXW7-F1
#
_cell.length_a   1.000
_cell.length_b   1.000
_cell.length_c   1.000
_cell.angle_alpha   90.00
_cell.angle_beta   90.00
_cell.angle_gamma   90.00
#
_symmetry.space_group_name_H-M   'P 1'
#
loop_
_entity.id
_entity.type
_entity.pdbx_description
1 polymer ?
#
loop_
_entity_poly.entity_id
_entity_poly.type
_entity_poly.pdbx_seq_one_letter_code
_entity_poly.pdbx_strand_id
1 'polypeptide(L)'
;MDPSHPLLRQLTGKYGAYMREIRDPRASKFYTKTYAVFYSAFEQVLLLDADNFAVQDPTYLFDTPQFRDNGAIFWPDFWRPKKTIFNIQPTSFVWEVFDLQPVDMFEQESGQVLINRSMHQKALNVLMYYAFNPSIFERLRLAWGDKDLFRFAWLKTGSSFHMIETPPGSAGLKLPDQNIFCGVTMVQHDPQGEIVFLHRNQEKLSSENRAKVWTHVQDFRMGEVHLDEYDVRGANGGRFFPQFKRCYGKDIYYENAFTIKAMDEMPFAGLEQKLLNYVQEAARIDGTLDEQANGIEGEDVVDVADPVQQ
;
A
#
# COMPACT_ATOMS: atom_id res chain seq x y z
N MET A 1 -20.56 -8.97 -7.72
CA MET A 1 -21.06 -7.68 -7.20
C MET A 1 -22.21 -7.28 -8.10
N ASP A 2 -23.31 -6.79 -7.56
CA ASP A 2 -24.43 -6.29 -8.38
C ASP A 2 -24.03 -4.97 -9.04
N PRO A 3 -23.97 -4.86 -10.39
CA PRO A 3 -23.68 -3.61 -11.09
C PRO A 3 -24.67 -2.48 -10.74
N SER A 4 -25.82 -2.83 -10.17
CA SER A 4 -26.85 -1.90 -9.70
C SER A 4 -26.51 -1.22 -8.36
N HIS A 5 -25.44 -1.65 -7.68
CA HIS A 5 -25.02 -1.12 -6.39
C HIS A 5 -24.90 0.42 -6.42
N PRO A 6 -25.49 1.15 -5.45
CA PRO A 6 -25.53 2.61 -5.44
C PRO A 6 -24.16 3.28 -5.60
N LEU A 7 -23.15 2.78 -4.88
CA LEU A 7 -21.76 3.26 -5.02
C LEU A 7 -21.20 3.10 -6.43
N LEU A 8 -21.44 1.97 -7.10
CA LEU A 8 -20.95 1.74 -8.46
C LEU A 8 -21.64 2.68 -9.47
N ARG A 9 -22.92 2.99 -9.26
CA ARG A 9 -23.65 4.01 -10.03
C ARG A 9 -23.08 5.41 -9.80
N GLN A 10 -22.75 5.76 -8.56
CA GLN A 10 -22.14 7.05 -8.24
C GLN A 10 -20.77 7.20 -8.91
N LEU A 11 -19.92 6.17 -8.82
CA LEU A 11 -18.59 6.16 -9.44
C LEU A 11 -18.66 6.32 -10.97
N THR A 12 -19.55 5.57 -11.63
CA THR A 12 -19.70 5.62 -13.09
C THR A 12 -20.42 6.87 -13.60
N GLY A 13 -21.35 7.44 -12.82
CA GLY A 13 -22.11 8.62 -13.22
C GLY A 13 -21.44 9.96 -12.92
N LYS A 14 -20.76 10.09 -11.78
CA LYS A 14 -20.20 11.37 -11.30
C LYS A 14 -18.69 11.49 -11.46
N TYR A 15 -17.96 10.39 -11.26
CA TYR A 15 -16.50 10.40 -11.17
C TYR A 15 -15.81 9.91 -12.45
N GLY A 16 -16.56 9.68 -13.53
CA GLY A 16 -16.01 9.22 -14.81
C GLY A 16 -15.35 7.84 -14.75
N ALA A 17 -15.68 7.03 -13.74
CA ALA A 17 -15.10 5.71 -13.59
C ALA A 17 -15.73 4.74 -14.61
N TYR A 18 -14.90 3.88 -15.19
CA TYR A 18 -15.37 2.77 -16.04
C TYR A 18 -15.29 1.47 -15.26
N MET A 19 -16.40 0.74 -15.24
CA MET A 19 -16.49 -0.54 -14.53
C MET A 19 -16.43 -1.70 -15.51
N ARG A 20 -15.62 -2.71 -15.17
CA ARG A 20 -15.59 -3.99 -15.87
C ARG A 20 -15.71 -5.14 -14.88
N GLU A 21 -16.71 -5.98 -15.08
CA GLU A 21 -16.89 -7.21 -14.33
C GLU A 21 -15.81 -8.25 -14.71
N ILE A 22 -15.18 -8.85 -13.70
CA ILE A 22 -14.30 -10.01 -13.87
C ILE A 22 -15.16 -11.26 -13.70
N ARG A 23 -15.26 -12.06 -14.77
CA ARG A 23 -16.07 -13.30 -14.79
C ARG A 23 -15.24 -14.58 -14.66
N ASP A 24 -13.93 -14.49 -14.77
CA ASP A 24 -13.05 -15.64 -14.60
C ASP A 24 -12.91 -15.97 -13.11
N PRO A 25 -13.38 -17.15 -12.64
CA PRO A 25 -13.36 -17.48 -11.21
C PRO A 25 -11.94 -17.61 -10.65
N ARG A 26 -10.92 -17.78 -11.49
CA ARG A 26 -9.52 -17.83 -11.07
C ARG A 26 -9.00 -16.45 -10.66
N ALA A 27 -9.52 -15.38 -11.27
CA ALA A 27 -9.24 -14.00 -10.87
C ALA A 27 -10.10 -13.61 -9.66
N SER A 28 -9.75 -14.16 -8.51
CA SER A 28 -10.38 -13.84 -7.22
C SER A 28 -9.35 -13.38 -6.20
N LYS A 29 -9.80 -12.62 -5.19
CA LYS A 29 -8.94 -12.07 -4.13
C LYS A 29 -7.73 -11.33 -4.72
N PHE A 30 -6.52 -11.72 -4.33
CA PHE A 30 -5.24 -11.14 -4.77
C PHE A 30 -5.01 -11.20 -6.29
N TYR A 31 -5.56 -12.22 -6.97
CA TYR A 31 -5.34 -12.42 -8.41
C TYR A 31 -6.21 -11.54 -9.31
N THR A 32 -7.14 -10.77 -8.72
CA THR A 32 -7.91 -9.76 -9.45
C THR A 32 -7.00 -8.66 -10.01
N LYS A 33 -5.94 -8.30 -9.28
CA LYS A 33 -4.95 -7.30 -9.65
C LYS A 33 -4.18 -7.65 -10.91
N THR A 34 -3.62 -8.86 -10.94
CA THR A 34 -2.86 -9.37 -12.09
C THR A 34 -3.75 -9.48 -13.32
N TYR A 35 -4.99 -9.95 -13.15
CA TYR A 35 -6.00 -9.99 -14.20
C TYR A 35 -6.35 -8.59 -14.73
N ALA A 36 -6.56 -7.62 -13.84
CA ALA A 36 -6.90 -6.25 -14.22
C ALA A 36 -5.79 -5.60 -15.06
N VAL A 37 -4.53 -5.76 -14.66
CA VAL A 37 -3.37 -5.28 -15.43
C VAL A 37 -3.28 -6.01 -16.76
N PHE A 38 -3.31 -7.35 -16.77
CA PHE A 38 -3.11 -8.13 -17.99
C PHE A 38 -4.17 -7.84 -19.05
N TYR A 39 -5.44 -7.75 -18.65
CA TYR A 39 -6.56 -7.51 -19.57
C TYR A 39 -6.94 -6.03 -19.68
N SER A 40 -6.13 -5.09 -19.19
CA SER A 40 -6.48 -3.67 -19.27
C SER A 40 -6.78 -3.23 -20.71
N ALA A 41 -7.65 -2.23 -20.87
CA ALA A 41 -7.85 -1.59 -22.18
C ALA A 41 -6.73 -0.58 -22.51
N PHE A 42 -6.01 -0.11 -21.48
CA PHE A 42 -4.95 0.88 -21.61
C PHE A 42 -3.60 0.20 -21.82
N GLU A 43 -2.75 0.82 -22.64
CA GLU A 43 -1.38 0.35 -22.88
C GLU A 43 -0.49 0.57 -21.64
N GLN A 44 -0.52 1.78 -21.09
CA GLN A 44 0.18 2.15 -19.86
C GLN A 44 -0.82 2.18 -18.71
N VAL A 45 -0.51 1.50 -17.60
CA VAL A 45 -1.44 1.26 -16.50
C VAL A 45 -0.76 1.54 -15.17
N LEU A 46 -1.36 2.42 -14.37
CA LEU A 46 -1.14 2.45 -12.92
C LEU A 46 -2.22 1.58 -12.27
N LEU A 47 -1.82 0.44 -11.72
CA LEU A 47 -2.66 -0.32 -10.80
C LEU A 47 -2.54 0.29 -9.41
N LEU A 48 -3.66 0.40 -8.70
CA LEU A 48 -3.73 0.90 -7.33
C LEU A 48 -4.75 0.09 -6.54
N ASP A 49 -4.38 -0.37 -5.35
CA ASP A 49 -5.32 -0.98 -4.39
C ASP A 49 -6.33 0.06 -3.89
N ALA A 50 -7.53 -0.41 -3.50
CA ALA A 50 -8.61 0.48 -3.07
C ALA A 50 -8.32 1.23 -1.75
N ASP A 51 -7.32 0.79 -1.00
CA ASP A 51 -6.83 1.38 0.24
C ASP A 51 -5.42 1.98 0.09
N ASN A 52 -5.02 2.25 -1.15
CA ASN A 52 -3.78 2.91 -1.48
C ASN A 52 -4.07 4.27 -2.11
N PHE A 53 -3.59 5.34 -1.47
CA PHE A 53 -4.03 6.69 -1.78
C PHE A 53 -2.88 7.53 -2.32
N ALA A 54 -3.06 8.07 -3.52
CA ALA A 54 -2.16 9.08 -4.07
C ALA A 54 -2.30 10.40 -3.28
N VAL A 55 -1.18 10.97 -2.84
CA VAL A 55 -1.18 12.25 -2.10
C VAL A 55 -1.20 13.48 -3.02
N GLN A 56 -0.90 13.27 -4.30
CA GLN A 56 -0.94 14.24 -5.39
C GLN A 56 -1.36 13.55 -6.69
N ASP A 57 -1.59 14.30 -7.76
CA ASP A 57 -1.88 13.73 -9.08
C ASP A 57 -0.67 12.90 -9.56
N PRO A 58 -0.79 11.56 -9.71
CA PRO A 58 0.34 10.70 -10.06
C PRO A 58 0.60 10.65 -11.58
N THR A 59 -0.08 11.46 -12.40
CA THR A 59 0.03 11.41 -13.87
C THR A 59 1.46 11.66 -14.37
N TYR A 60 2.23 12.51 -13.67
CA TYR A 60 3.63 12.79 -14.03
C TYR A 60 4.53 11.54 -14.01
N LEU A 61 4.16 10.49 -13.25
CA LEU A 61 4.94 9.25 -13.18
C LEU A 61 5.09 8.58 -14.56
N PHE A 62 4.09 8.72 -15.43
CA PHE A 62 4.11 8.19 -16.80
C PHE A 62 5.13 8.90 -17.71
N ASP A 63 5.58 10.10 -17.31
CA ASP A 63 6.53 10.90 -18.06
C ASP A 63 7.96 10.87 -17.49
N THR A 64 8.15 10.20 -16.35
CA THR A 64 9.46 10.05 -15.73
C THR A 64 10.41 9.26 -16.66
N PRO A 65 11.72 9.61 -16.69
CA PRO A 65 12.71 8.82 -17.42
C PRO A 65 12.70 7.35 -17.01
N GLN A 66 12.54 7.08 -15.72
CA GLN A 66 12.47 5.73 -15.15
C GLN A 66 11.36 4.90 -15.81
N PHE A 67 10.16 5.45 -15.98
CA PHE A 67 9.07 4.74 -16.64
C PHE A 67 9.26 4.67 -18.16
N ARG A 68 9.70 5.75 -18.82
CA ARG A 68 9.89 5.77 -20.28
C ARG A 68 10.97 4.78 -20.74
N ASP A 69 12.05 4.67 -20.00
CA ASP A 69 13.19 3.82 -20.36
C ASP A 69 12.92 2.35 -20.03
N ASN A 70 12.29 2.07 -18.88
CA ASN A 70 12.09 0.69 -18.43
C ASN A 70 10.73 0.10 -18.79
N GLY A 71 9.72 0.95 -18.99
CA GLY A 71 8.32 0.54 -19.19
C GLY A 71 7.65 -0.05 -17.95
N ALA A 72 8.32 -0.08 -16.79
CA ALA A 72 7.74 -0.56 -15.54
C ALA A 72 8.39 0.15 -14.35
N ILE A 73 7.58 0.63 -13.40
CA ILE A 73 8.01 1.08 -12.07
C ILE A 73 7.34 0.21 -11.01
N PHE A 74 8.18 -0.32 -10.11
CA PHE A 74 7.76 -1.08 -8.93
C PHE A 74 8.22 -0.37 -7.67
N TRP A 75 7.44 -0.58 -6.60
CA TRP A 75 7.71 -0.01 -5.29
C TRP A 75 8.20 -1.09 -4.32
N PRO A 76 9.16 -0.76 -3.44
CA PRO A 76 9.65 -1.68 -2.43
C PRO A 76 8.60 -1.93 -1.34
N ASP A 77 8.48 -3.16 -0.89
CA ASP A 77 7.87 -3.50 0.40
C ASP A 77 8.88 -3.22 1.54
N PHE A 78 8.45 -3.30 2.80
CA PHE A 78 9.32 -3.17 3.98
C PHE A 78 10.43 -4.22 4.03
N TRP A 79 10.29 -5.32 3.29
CA TRP A 79 11.12 -6.50 3.46
C TRP A 79 12.28 -6.57 2.48
N ARG A 80 13.42 -7.00 3.01
CA ARG A 80 14.63 -7.35 2.26
C ARG A 80 14.96 -8.82 2.48
N PRO A 81 15.81 -9.45 1.63
CA PRO A 81 16.08 -10.88 1.70
C PRO A 81 16.59 -11.37 3.07
N LYS A 82 17.31 -10.51 3.81
CA LYS A 82 17.82 -10.82 5.17
C LYS A 82 16.83 -10.56 6.30
N LYS A 83 15.76 -9.82 6.05
CA LYS A 83 14.79 -9.33 7.07
C LYS A 83 13.34 -9.60 6.68
N THR A 84 13.11 -10.57 5.81
CA THR A 84 11.76 -10.89 5.36
C THR A 84 10.95 -11.62 6.42
N ILE A 85 9.67 -11.27 6.52
CA ILE A 85 8.67 -12.02 7.28
C ILE A 85 7.91 -13.02 6.39
N PHE A 86 8.21 -13.03 5.10
CA PHE A 86 7.71 -13.96 4.10
C PHE A 86 8.78 -15.01 3.81
N ASN A 87 8.40 -16.07 3.11
CA ASN A 87 9.31 -17.16 2.78
C ASN A 87 10.07 -16.85 1.47
N ILE A 88 10.70 -15.68 1.39
CA ILE A 88 11.40 -15.13 0.21
C ILE A 88 12.90 -14.85 0.48
N GLN A 89 13.42 -15.34 1.61
CA GLN A 89 14.85 -15.28 1.93
C GLN A 89 15.70 -16.05 0.90
N PRO A 90 17.03 -15.80 0.79
CA PRO A 90 17.86 -16.41 -0.25
C PRO A 90 17.87 -17.94 -0.29
N THR A 91 17.62 -18.60 0.84
CA THR A 91 17.57 -20.07 0.98
C THR A 91 16.16 -20.65 0.77
N SER A 92 15.18 -19.84 0.40
CA SER A 92 13.81 -20.31 0.17
C SER A 92 13.69 -21.12 -1.13
N PHE A 93 12.86 -22.17 -1.09
CA PHE A 93 12.45 -22.94 -2.27
C PHE A 93 11.67 -22.10 -3.31
N VAL A 94 11.27 -20.86 -2.99
CA VAL A 94 10.60 -19.95 -3.94
C VAL A 94 11.44 -19.71 -5.19
N TRP A 95 12.77 -19.61 -5.02
CA TRP A 95 13.70 -19.35 -6.10
C TRP A 95 13.77 -20.54 -7.07
N GLU A 96 13.77 -21.77 -6.55
CA GLU A 96 13.78 -22.99 -7.36
C GLU A 96 12.42 -23.23 -8.04
N VAL A 97 11.32 -22.98 -7.34
CA VAL A 97 9.96 -23.12 -7.89
C VAL A 97 9.72 -22.19 -9.07
N PHE A 98 10.23 -20.96 -9.02
CA PHE A 98 10.15 -20.01 -10.14
C PHE A 98 11.35 -20.10 -11.09
N ASP A 99 12.32 -20.99 -10.82
CA ASP A 99 13.57 -21.14 -11.55
C ASP A 99 14.27 -19.78 -11.76
N LEU A 100 14.65 -19.20 -10.63
CA LEU A 100 15.28 -17.90 -10.43
C LEU A 100 16.50 -18.06 -9.52
N GLN A 101 17.43 -17.10 -9.63
CA GLN A 101 18.49 -16.94 -8.63
C GLN A 101 18.05 -15.91 -7.57
N PRO A 102 18.45 -16.09 -6.30
CA PRO A 102 18.24 -15.08 -5.27
C PRO A 102 18.88 -13.75 -5.66
N VAL A 103 18.20 -12.65 -5.37
CA VAL A 103 18.67 -11.27 -5.64
C VAL A 103 18.66 -10.45 -4.37
N ASP A 104 19.67 -9.60 -4.19
CA ASP A 104 19.74 -8.65 -3.06
C ASP A 104 19.07 -7.32 -3.45
N MET A 105 17.74 -7.29 -3.33
CA MET A 105 16.92 -6.10 -3.51
C MET A 105 15.68 -6.21 -2.63
N PHE A 106 14.98 -5.10 -2.42
CA PHE A 106 13.68 -5.14 -1.73
C PHE A 106 12.71 -6.09 -2.41
N GLU A 107 11.88 -6.72 -1.59
CA GLU A 107 10.65 -7.33 -2.07
C GLU A 107 9.73 -6.26 -2.64
N GLN A 108 8.80 -6.65 -3.49
CA GLN A 108 7.92 -5.73 -4.19
C GLN A 108 6.54 -5.63 -3.52
N GLU A 109 6.04 -4.40 -3.36
CA GLU A 109 4.68 -4.09 -2.93
C GLU A 109 3.74 -4.08 -4.13
N SER A 110 2.77 -4.98 -4.14
CA SER A 110 1.82 -5.19 -5.24
C SER A 110 0.57 -4.30 -5.18
N GLY A 111 0.40 -3.55 -4.10
CA GLY A 111 -0.66 -2.55 -3.95
C GLY A 111 -0.58 -1.37 -4.93
N GLN A 112 0.57 -1.20 -5.59
CA GLN A 112 0.73 -0.27 -6.71
C GLN A 112 1.83 -0.73 -7.67
N VAL A 113 1.52 -0.70 -8.97
CA VAL A 113 2.51 -0.93 -10.04
C VAL A 113 2.19 -0.05 -11.24
N LEU A 114 3.22 0.46 -11.90
CA LEU A 114 3.08 1.24 -13.13
C LEU A 114 3.71 0.45 -14.27
N ILE A 115 2.93 0.06 -15.27
CA ILE A 115 3.37 -0.89 -16.32
C ILE A 115 2.92 -0.41 -17.69
N ASN A 116 3.86 -0.33 -18.63
CA ASN A 116 3.61 -0.35 -20.06
C ASN A 116 3.49 -1.80 -20.55
N ARG A 117 2.26 -2.20 -20.90
CA ARG A 117 1.94 -3.57 -21.26
C ARG A 117 2.51 -3.99 -22.60
N SER A 118 2.67 -3.06 -23.55
CA SER A 118 3.21 -3.39 -24.88
C SER A 118 4.68 -3.80 -24.80
N MET A 119 5.45 -3.17 -23.91
CA MET A 119 6.86 -3.50 -23.64
C MET A 119 7.03 -4.83 -22.89
N HIS A 120 6.07 -5.19 -22.02
CA HIS A 120 6.24 -6.26 -21.03
C HIS A 120 5.35 -7.49 -21.24
N GLN A 121 4.95 -7.78 -22.48
CA GLN A 121 4.07 -8.93 -22.78
C GLN A 121 4.63 -10.26 -22.26
N LYS A 122 5.95 -10.48 -22.35
CA LYS A 122 6.58 -11.71 -21.83
C LYS A 122 6.38 -11.84 -20.31
N ALA A 123 6.72 -10.80 -19.57
CA ALA A 123 6.59 -10.78 -18.12
C ALA A 123 5.12 -10.90 -17.69
N LEU A 124 4.20 -10.21 -18.38
CA LEU A 124 2.76 -10.29 -18.13
C LEU A 124 2.20 -11.70 -18.34
N ASN A 125 2.65 -12.42 -19.37
CA ASN A 125 2.24 -13.82 -19.57
C ASN A 125 2.75 -14.73 -18.46
N VAL A 126 3.99 -14.56 -18.01
CA VAL A 126 4.55 -15.31 -16.87
C VAL A 126 3.81 -14.98 -15.57
N LEU A 127 3.51 -13.70 -15.32
CA LEU A 127 2.73 -13.24 -14.18
C LEU A 127 1.35 -13.91 -14.15
N MET A 128 0.65 -13.94 -15.28
CA MET A 128 -0.64 -14.62 -15.38
C MET A 128 -0.51 -16.13 -15.15
N TYR A 129 0.54 -16.76 -15.67
CA TYR A 129 0.80 -18.17 -15.39
C TYR A 129 0.97 -18.43 -13.89
N TYR A 130 1.75 -17.61 -13.18
CA TYR A 130 1.92 -17.73 -11.72
C TYR A 130 0.60 -17.51 -10.98
N ALA A 131 -0.10 -16.42 -11.27
CA ALA A 131 -1.36 -16.08 -10.61
C ALA A 131 -2.45 -17.12 -10.81
N PHE A 132 -2.50 -17.78 -11.98
CA PHE A 132 -3.57 -18.70 -12.35
C PHE A 132 -3.20 -20.18 -12.15
N ASN A 133 -1.96 -20.46 -11.73
CA ASN A 133 -1.50 -21.79 -11.32
C ASN A 133 -0.79 -21.73 -9.95
N PRO A 134 -1.41 -21.17 -8.90
CA PRO A 134 -0.70 -20.84 -7.66
C PRO A 134 -0.44 -22.05 -6.74
N SER A 135 -0.98 -23.21 -7.11
CA SER A 135 -1.08 -24.39 -6.25
C SER A 135 0.25 -24.85 -5.65
N ILE A 136 1.37 -24.71 -6.38
CA ILE A 136 2.68 -25.14 -5.89
C ILE A 136 3.18 -24.21 -4.79
N PHE A 137 3.25 -22.90 -5.05
CA PHE A 137 3.84 -21.94 -4.11
C PHE A 137 2.90 -21.65 -2.93
N GLU A 138 1.58 -21.71 -3.10
CA GLU A 138 0.63 -21.56 -1.99
C GLU A 138 0.67 -22.76 -1.05
N ARG A 139 0.64 -24.00 -1.60
CA ARG A 139 0.68 -25.22 -0.79
C ARG A 139 1.98 -25.34 0.00
N LEU A 140 3.09 -24.92 -0.59
CA LEU A 140 4.40 -24.87 0.05
C LEU A 140 4.62 -23.59 0.90
N ARG A 141 3.64 -22.68 0.95
CA ARG A 141 3.69 -21.41 1.69
C ARG A 141 4.95 -20.59 1.38
N LEU A 142 5.29 -20.49 0.09
CA LEU A 142 6.47 -19.77 -0.40
C LEU A 142 6.16 -18.29 -0.64
N ALA A 143 4.99 -18.00 -1.19
CA ALA A 143 4.46 -16.65 -1.38
C ALA A 143 2.96 -16.64 -1.03
N TRP A 144 2.46 -15.49 -0.59
CA TRP A 144 1.06 -15.31 -0.17
C TRP A 144 0.31 -14.49 -1.22
N GLY A 145 -0.59 -15.14 -1.97
CA GLY A 145 -1.38 -14.46 -3.00
C GLY A 145 -0.50 -13.91 -4.12
N ASP A 146 -0.64 -12.62 -4.38
CA ASP A 146 0.12 -11.88 -5.41
C ASP A 146 1.45 -11.31 -4.91
N LYS A 147 1.82 -11.57 -3.64
CA LYS A 147 3.04 -11.06 -3.03
C LYS A 147 4.25 -11.39 -3.91
N ASP A 148 4.93 -10.32 -4.36
CA ASP A 148 6.17 -10.37 -5.14
C ASP A 148 6.05 -11.01 -6.53
N LEU A 149 4.86 -11.45 -6.95
CA LEU A 149 4.68 -12.16 -8.23
C LEU A 149 5.03 -11.29 -9.44
N PHE A 150 4.78 -9.98 -9.39
CA PHE A 150 5.20 -9.06 -10.45
C PHE A 150 6.72 -9.07 -10.58
N ARG A 151 7.46 -8.91 -9.48
CA ARG A 151 8.92 -8.93 -9.49
C ARG A 151 9.46 -10.27 -9.99
N PHE A 152 8.94 -11.40 -9.51
CA PHE A 152 9.36 -12.72 -9.99
C PHE A 152 9.13 -12.92 -11.49
N ALA A 153 8.01 -12.45 -12.03
CA ALA A 153 7.72 -12.56 -13.47
C ALA A 153 8.66 -11.70 -14.33
N TRP A 154 9.02 -10.51 -13.84
CA TRP A 154 9.99 -9.64 -14.52
C TRP A 154 11.40 -10.22 -14.47
N LEU A 155 11.84 -10.71 -13.31
CA LEU A 155 13.12 -11.40 -13.16
C LEU A 155 13.21 -12.64 -14.07
N LYS A 156 12.14 -13.46 -14.12
CA LYS A 156 12.11 -14.69 -14.93
C LYS A 156 12.32 -14.42 -16.41
N THR A 157 11.80 -13.30 -16.88
CA THR A 157 11.80 -12.96 -18.30
C THR A 157 12.95 -12.03 -18.69
N GLY A 158 13.77 -11.61 -17.72
CA GLY A 158 14.80 -10.59 -17.93
C GLY A 158 14.22 -9.25 -18.38
N SER A 159 12.97 -8.97 -18.05
CA SER A 159 12.29 -7.73 -18.46
C SER A 159 12.75 -6.56 -17.60
N SER A 160 12.97 -5.40 -18.21
CA SER A 160 13.39 -4.18 -17.51
C SER A 160 12.30 -3.66 -16.57
N PHE A 161 12.71 -3.14 -15.42
CA PHE A 161 11.86 -2.38 -14.52
C PHE A 161 12.74 -1.45 -13.68
N HIS A 162 12.18 -0.34 -13.24
CA HIS A 162 12.78 0.51 -12.23
C HIS A 162 12.14 0.17 -10.87
N MET A 163 12.94 -0.26 -9.91
CA MET A 163 12.52 -0.33 -8.51
C MET A 163 12.78 1.03 -7.87
N ILE A 164 11.78 1.62 -7.22
CA ILE A 164 11.98 2.84 -6.43
C ILE A 164 13.05 2.58 -5.38
N GLU A 165 14.07 3.43 -5.38
CA GLU A 165 15.26 3.26 -4.54
C GLU A 165 15.02 3.69 -3.09
N THR A 166 14.12 4.65 -2.88
CA THR A 166 13.75 5.12 -1.54
C THR A 166 13.00 4.04 -0.79
N PRO A 167 13.51 3.56 0.35
CA PRO A 167 12.82 2.57 1.16
C PRO A 167 11.44 3.06 1.60
N PRO A 168 10.48 2.14 1.83
CA PRO A 168 9.17 2.56 2.29
C PRO A 168 9.25 3.12 3.71
N GLY A 169 8.56 4.23 3.93
CA GLY A 169 8.32 4.81 5.24
C GLY A 169 7.05 4.26 5.88
N SER A 170 6.65 4.85 6.99
CA SER A 170 5.47 4.43 7.73
C SER A 170 4.73 5.64 8.32
N ALA A 171 3.41 5.70 8.15
CA ALA A 171 2.56 6.72 8.72
C ALA A 171 1.70 6.12 9.84
N GLY A 172 1.56 6.84 10.95
CA GLY A 172 0.81 6.35 12.10
C GLY A 172 0.81 7.29 13.30
N LEU A 173 0.70 6.69 14.49
CA LEU A 173 0.66 7.40 15.76
C LEU A 173 2.05 7.44 16.41
N LYS A 174 2.40 8.60 16.96
CA LYS A 174 3.53 8.76 17.88
C LYS A 174 3.00 9.22 19.24
N LEU A 175 3.42 8.55 20.30
CA LEU A 175 3.15 9.02 21.66
C LEU A 175 4.15 10.12 22.03
N PRO A 176 3.69 11.34 22.38
CA PRO A 176 4.57 12.47 22.68
C PRO A 176 5.54 12.17 23.84
N ASP A 177 5.03 11.60 24.94
CA ASP A 177 5.78 11.48 26.20
C ASP A 177 6.76 10.31 26.26
N GLN A 178 6.56 9.30 25.40
CA GLN A 178 7.31 8.04 25.48
C GLN A 178 8.26 7.83 24.30
N ASN A 179 8.18 8.73 23.31
CA ASN A 179 8.98 8.66 22.10
C ASN A 179 8.86 7.30 21.37
N ILE A 180 7.64 6.75 21.37
CA ILE A 180 7.30 5.48 20.73
C ILE A 180 6.43 5.75 19.52
N PHE A 181 6.75 5.11 18.41
CA PHE A 181 6.02 5.19 17.16
C PHE A 181 5.33 3.87 16.81
N CYS A 182 4.13 3.96 16.24
CA CYS A 182 3.43 2.84 15.63
C CYS A 182 2.82 3.28 14.31
N GLY A 183 3.40 2.80 13.21
CA GLY A 183 2.86 3.01 11.88
C GLY A 183 1.82 1.95 11.49
N VAL A 184 0.77 2.38 10.81
CA VAL A 184 -0.35 1.53 10.36
C VAL A 184 -0.63 1.70 8.86
N THR A 185 0.24 2.42 8.17
CA THR A 185 0.13 2.75 6.75
C THR A 185 1.53 2.85 6.18
N MET A 186 1.77 2.18 5.07
CA MET A 186 3.05 2.23 4.36
C MET A 186 3.12 3.51 3.53
N VAL A 187 4.26 4.19 3.60
CA VAL A 187 4.56 5.41 2.87
C VAL A 187 5.47 5.05 1.71
N GLN A 188 5.11 5.51 0.52
CA GLN A 188 5.75 5.13 -0.74
C GLN A 188 6.13 6.36 -1.52
N HIS A 189 7.30 6.30 -2.14
CA HIS A 189 7.97 7.45 -2.74
C HIS A 189 7.99 7.37 -4.26
N ASP A 190 8.16 8.49 -4.92
CA ASP A 190 8.43 8.55 -6.35
C ASP A 190 9.95 8.44 -6.64
N PRO A 191 10.38 8.46 -7.92
CA PRO A 191 11.79 8.38 -8.25
C PRO A 191 12.64 9.60 -7.81
N GLN A 192 12.01 10.67 -7.32
CA GLN A 192 12.68 11.84 -6.76
C GLN A 192 12.82 11.74 -5.24
N GLY A 193 12.24 10.71 -4.61
CA GLY A 193 12.24 10.52 -3.16
C GLY A 193 11.11 11.25 -2.45
N GLU A 194 10.15 11.83 -3.17
CA GLU A 194 9.00 12.51 -2.60
C GLU A 194 7.87 11.52 -2.32
N ILE A 195 7.12 11.72 -1.24
CA ILE A 195 5.98 10.86 -0.90
C ILE A 195 4.90 11.01 -1.97
N VAL A 196 4.47 9.89 -2.55
CA VAL A 196 3.44 9.86 -3.61
C VAL A 196 2.25 8.97 -3.26
N PHE A 197 2.46 7.88 -2.50
CA PHE A 197 1.36 7.00 -2.08
C PHE A 197 1.37 6.70 -0.58
N LEU A 198 0.18 6.59 -0.01
CA LEU A 198 -0.09 6.10 1.34
C LEU A 198 -0.93 4.82 1.25
N HIS A 199 -0.29 3.67 1.42
CA HIS A 199 -0.93 2.36 1.37
C HIS A 199 -1.39 1.95 2.77
N ARG A 200 -2.68 2.08 3.05
CA ARG A 200 -3.31 1.82 4.35
C ARG A 200 -3.45 0.31 4.57
N ASN A 201 -2.32 -0.35 4.79
CA ASN A 201 -2.21 -1.80 4.89
C ASN A 201 -2.77 -2.38 6.21
N GLN A 202 -2.85 -1.57 7.27
CA GLN A 202 -3.61 -1.82 8.50
C GLN A 202 -4.81 -0.85 8.59
N GLU A 203 -5.57 -0.90 9.69
CA GLU A 203 -6.62 0.07 10.04
C GLU A 203 -7.50 0.51 8.88
N LYS A 204 -8.07 -0.44 8.12
CA LYS A 204 -8.84 -0.17 6.90
C LYS A 204 -10.02 0.78 7.17
N LEU A 205 -10.32 1.61 6.17
CA LEU A 205 -11.44 2.54 6.23
C LEU A 205 -12.78 1.78 6.24
N SER A 206 -13.67 2.18 7.14
CA SER A 206 -15.04 1.68 7.22
C SER A 206 -15.95 2.77 7.77
N SER A 207 -17.26 2.66 7.51
CA SER A 207 -18.26 3.61 8.03
C SER A 207 -18.29 3.71 9.55
N GLU A 208 -17.87 2.64 10.23
CA GLU A 208 -17.79 2.53 11.68
C GLU A 208 -16.50 3.15 12.27
N ASN A 209 -15.45 3.32 11.45
CA ASN A 209 -14.16 3.84 11.90
C ASN A 209 -14.01 5.33 11.55
N ARG A 210 -14.00 6.17 12.59
CA ARG A 210 -13.79 7.63 12.48
C ARG A 210 -12.43 8.08 13.02
N ALA A 211 -11.60 7.16 13.48
CA ALA A 211 -10.32 7.49 14.09
C ALA A 211 -9.32 7.95 13.04
N LYS A 212 -8.73 9.13 13.26
CA LYS A 212 -7.52 9.54 12.56
C LYS A 212 -6.35 8.77 13.14
N VAL A 213 -5.60 8.13 12.26
CA VAL A 213 -4.45 7.31 12.65
C VAL A 213 -3.14 7.88 12.09
N TRP A 214 -3.17 8.93 11.29
CA TRP A 214 -1.97 9.57 10.72
C TRP A 214 -1.64 10.87 11.46
N THR A 215 -0.85 10.77 12.54
CA THR A 215 -0.31 11.97 13.20
C THR A 215 1.11 12.27 12.80
N HIS A 216 1.88 11.25 12.41
CA HIS A 216 3.28 11.38 12.03
C HIS A 216 3.63 10.48 10.85
N VAL A 217 4.65 10.90 10.09
CA VAL A 217 5.32 10.09 9.06
C VAL A 217 6.74 9.81 9.53
N GLN A 218 7.12 8.54 9.48
CA GLN A 218 8.46 8.05 9.72
C GLN A 218 9.11 7.63 8.40
N ASP A 219 10.21 8.29 8.02
CA ASP A 219 10.96 7.99 6.79
C ASP A 219 12.41 7.64 7.09
N PHE A 220 12.98 6.75 6.27
CA PHE A 220 14.39 6.40 6.36
C PHE A 220 15.27 7.56 5.91
N ARG A 221 16.40 7.77 6.58
CA ARG A 221 17.40 8.79 6.21
C ARG A 221 18.25 8.35 5.03
N MET A 222 17.60 8.21 3.88
CA MET A 222 18.26 7.83 2.63
C MET A 222 19.35 8.85 2.27
N GLY A 223 20.52 8.37 1.88
CA GLY A 223 21.68 9.21 1.54
C GLY A 223 22.55 9.60 2.75
N GLU A 224 22.01 9.56 3.97
CA GLU A 224 22.75 9.82 5.20
C GLU A 224 23.11 8.53 5.95
N VAL A 225 22.24 7.52 5.88
CA VAL A 225 22.36 6.26 6.63
C VAL A 225 22.46 5.09 5.64
N HIS A 226 23.36 4.15 5.93
CA HIS A 226 23.56 2.97 5.10
C HIS A 226 22.32 2.06 5.14
N LEU A 227 21.93 1.49 3.99
CA LEU A 227 20.69 0.72 3.84
C LEU A 227 20.60 -0.52 4.75
N ASP A 228 21.73 -1.04 5.25
CA ASP A 228 21.71 -2.16 6.21
C ASP A 228 21.11 -1.78 7.57
N GLU A 229 21.13 -0.49 7.92
CA GLU A 229 20.47 0.05 9.11
C GLU A 229 18.95 0.22 8.93
N TYR A 230 18.43 0.04 7.71
CA TYR A 230 16.99 -0.02 7.48
C TYR A 230 16.41 -1.26 8.18
N ASP A 231 15.73 -1.05 9.30
CA ASP A 231 15.20 -2.09 10.18
C ASP A 231 13.75 -1.83 10.56
N VAL A 232 12.83 -2.20 9.67
CA VAL A 232 11.39 -2.15 9.95
C VAL A 232 10.91 -3.46 10.58
N ARG A 233 10.02 -3.38 11.58
CA ARG A 233 9.44 -4.55 12.25
C ARG A 233 7.92 -4.50 12.22
N GLY A 234 7.31 -5.68 12.08
CA GLY A 234 5.89 -5.88 12.34
C GLY A 234 5.67 -6.29 13.80
N ALA A 235 5.42 -5.34 14.69
CA ALA A 235 5.23 -5.59 16.12
C ALA A 235 3.74 -5.49 16.52
N ASN A 236 3.32 -6.15 17.60
CA ASN A 236 1.99 -5.89 18.19
C ASN A 236 2.01 -4.52 18.89
N GLY A 237 0.92 -3.75 18.83
CA GLY A 237 0.85 -2.43 19.47
C GLY A 237 0.99 -2.47 21.00
N GLY A 238 0.75 -3.64 21.61
CA GLY A 238 1.02 -3.92 23.01
C GLY A 238 0.25 -2.97 23.95
N ARG A 239 0.89 -2.58 25.05
CA ARG A 239 0.28 -1.65 26.02
C ARG A 239 0.20 -0.20 25.53
N PHE A 240 1.00 0.16 24.53
CA PHE A 240 1.13 1.54 24.07
C PHE A 240 0.11 1.87 22.97
N PHE A 241 -0.21 0.90 22.14
CA PHE A 241 -1.23 1.00 21.10
C PHE A 241 -2.13 -0.24 21.10
N PRO A 242 -2.90 -0.51 22.17
CA PRO A 242 -3.69 -1.73 22.31
C PRO A 242 -4.76 -1.90 21.22
N GLN A 243 -5.16 -0.80 20.58
CA GLN A 243 -6.08 -0.81 19.44
C GLN A 243 -5.47 -1.40 18.17
N PHE A 244 -4.15 -1.35 18.01
CA PHE A 244 -3.48 -1.80 16.80
C PHE A 244 -2.95 -3.22 16.94
N LYS A 245 -3.51 -4.13 16.14
CA LYS A 245 -3.05 -5.53 16.07
C LYS A 245 -1.60 -5.63 15.62
N ARG A 246 -1.18 -4.72 14.73
CA ARG A 246 0.18 -4.68 14.18
C ARG A 246 0.60 -3.25 13.86
N CYS A 247 1.82 -2.93 14.24
CA CYS A 247 2.55 -1.71 13.95
C CYS A 247 3.70 -2.03 12.98
N TYR A 248 3.95 -1.11 12.05
CA TYR A 248 5.08 -1.12 11.13
C TYR A 248 5.91 0.14 11.29
N GLY A 249 7.21 0.00 11.04
CA GLY A 249 8.22 1.03 11.21
C GLY A 249 9.25 0.60 12.25
N LYS A 250 9.99 1.58 12.76
CA LYS A 250 10.87 1.46 13.92
C LYS A 250 10.19 2.13 15.11
N ASP A 251 9.86 1.32 16.11
CA ASP A 251 9.06 1.73 17.27
C ASP A 251 9.80 2.66 18.23
N ILE A 252 11.06 2.35 18.52
CA ILE A 252 11.93 3.07 19.45
C ILE A 252 13.34 3.23 18.89
N TYR A 253 14.10 4.20 19.41
CA TYR A 253 15.48 4.49 18.99
C TYR A 253 15.61 4.66 17.47
N TYR A 254 14.56 5.16 16.84
CA TYR A 254 14.46 5.28 15.40
C TYR A 254 15.31 6.45 14.87
N GLU A 255 15.69 7.40 15.72
CA GLU A 255 16.39 8.64 15.37
C GLU A 255 17.79 8.43 14.78
N ASN A 256 18.35 7.22 14.90
CA ASN A 256 19.64 6.90 14.30
C ASN A 256 19.52 6.64 12.79
N ALA A 257 18.37 6.12 12.33
CA ALA A 257 18.17 5.66 10.96
C ALA A 257 16.96 6.30 10.26
N PHE A 258 16.04 6.87 11.04
CA PHE A 258 14.78 7.41 10.55
C PHE A 258 14.59 8.85 11.03
N THR A 259 13.81 9.60 10.26
CA THR A 259 13.20 10.86 10.67
C THR A 259 11.76 10.59 11.07
N ILE A 260 11.22 11.45 11.92
CA ILE A 260 9.78 11.58 12.12
C ILE A 260 9.41 13.03 11.89
N LYS A 261 8.33 13.24 11.13
CA LYS A 261 7.73 14.55 10.89
C LYS A 261 6.25 14.50 11.23
N ALA A 262 5.70 15.59 11.75
CA ALA A 262 4.27 15.67 12.00
C ALA A 262 3.51 15.65 10.67
N MET A 263 2.35 14.98 10.64
CA MET A 263 1.51 14.92 9.44
C MET A 263 1.02 16.32 9.04
N ASP A 264 0.84 17.23 10.01
CA ASP A 264 0.42 18.61 9.76
C ASP A 264 1.47 19.46 9.02
N GLU A 265 2.72 19.03 9.00
CA GLU A 265 3.79 19.67 8.20
C GLU A 265 3.79 19.20 6.74
N MET A 266 3.02 18.17 6.41
CA MET A 266 2.97 17.60 5.06
C MET A 266 2.06 18.42 4.15
N PRO A 267 2.37 18.53 2.84
CA PRO A 267 1.51 19.24 1.89
C PRO A 267 0.11 18.60 1.73
N PHE A 268 -0.07 17.38 2.23
CA PHE A 268 -1.30 16.58 2.19
C PHE A 268 -1.89 16.31 3.59
N ALA A 269 -1.58 17.12 4.61
CA ALA A 269 -2.07 16.95 5.99
C ALA A 269 -3.59 16.69 6.10
N GLY A 270 -4.41 17.32 5.25
CA GLY A 270 -5.86 17.16 5.23
C GLY A 270 -6.38 15.87 4.58
N LEU A 271 -5.51 15.03 4.01
CA LEU A 271 -5.91 13.87 3.21
C LEU A 271 -6.72 12.85 4.01
N GLU A 272 -6.30 12.51 5.24
CA GLU A 272 -7.03 11.51 6.04
C GLU A 272 -8.46 11.95 6.32
N GLN A 273 -8.66 13.21 6.69
CA GLN A 273 -9.99 13.75 6.93
C GLN A 273 -10.85 13.69 5.66
N LYS A 274 -10.27 14.01 4.50
CA LYS A 274 -10.97 13.93 3.21
C LYS A 274 -11.41 12.49 2.91
N LEU A 275 -10.54 11.51 3.16
CA LEU A 275 -10.88 10.08 3.00
C LEU A 275 -12.02 9.65 3.94
N LEU A 276 -11.95 10.04 5.22
CA LEU A 276 -13.02 9.77 6.19
C LEU A 276 -14.35 10.40 5.77
N ASN A 277 -14.33 11.59 5.17
CA ASN A 277 -15.53 12.23 4.63
C ASN A 277 -16.12 11.44 3.45
N TYR A 278 -15.28 10.90 2.55
CA TYR A 278 -15.75 10.03 1.46
C TYR A 278 -16.34 8.73 1.96
N VAL A 279 -15.79 8.15 3.03
CA VAL A 279 -16.33 6.94 3.65
C VAL A 279 -17.74 7.20 4.21
N GLN A 280 -17.97 8.36 4.82
CA GLN A 280 -19.30 8.77 5.29
C GLN A 280 -20.28 9.03 4.14
N GLU A 281 -19.83 9.71 3.06
CA GLU A 281 -20.65 9.90 1.85
C GLU A 281 -21.03 8.54 1.25
N ALA A 282 -20.08 7.62 1.14
CA ALA A 282 -20.31 6.28 0.62
C ALA A 282 -21.33 5.52 1.48
N ALA A 283 -21.20 5.58 2.81
CA ALA A 283 -22.11 4.90 3.72
C ALA A 283 -23.55 5.45 3.66
N ARG A 284 -23.73 6.76 3.44
CA ARG A 284 -25.05 7.35 3.18
C ARG A 284 -25.64 6.86 1.84
N ILE A 285 -24.82 6.82 0.78
CA ILE A 285 -25.25 6.33 -0.55
C ILE A 285 -25.64 4.85 -0.48
N ASP A 286 -24.94 4.06 0.33
CA ASP A 286 -25.20 2.63 0.53
C ASP A 286 -26.38 2.36 1.48
N GLY A 287 -26.92 3.40 2.13
CA GLY A 287 -28.00 3.28 3.11
C GLY A 287 -27.58 2.64 4.44
N THR A 288 -26.27 2.59 4.73
CA THR A 288 -25.72 2.07 6.00
C THR A 288 -25.56 3.17 7.07
N LEU A 289 -25.67 4.44 6.67
CA LEU A 289 -25.85 5.58 7.57
C LEU A 289 -27.15 6.30 7.21
N ASP A 290 -28.05 6.47 8.18
CA ASP A 290 -29.30 7.21 7.99
C ASP A 290 -29.04 8.68 7.60
N GLU A 291 -29.86 9.21 6.69
CA GLU A 291 -29.79 10.61 6.22
C GLU A 291 -30.14 11.64 7.33
N GLN A 292 -30.60 11.21 8.50
CA GLN A 292 -31.04 12.08 9.59
C GLN A 292 -30.03 12.14 10.75
N ALA A 293 -28.98 12.92 10.57
CA ALA A 293 -28.20 13.48 11.68
C ALA A 293 -27.86 14.96 11.45
N ASN A 294 -28.74 15.69 10.75
CA ASN A 294 -28.73 17.15 10.75
C ASN A 294 -29.92 17.64 11.58
N GLY A 295 -29.68 17.82 12.87
CA GLY A 295 -30.63 18.40 13.80
C GLY A 295 -30.39 17.93 15.22
N ILE A 296 -29.34 18.46 15.86
CA ILE A 296 -29.30 18.97 17.24
C ILE A 296 -27.92 19.64 17.38
N GLU A 297 -27.94 20.95 17.59
CA GLU A 297 -26.83 21.73 18.12
C GLU A 297 -26.43 21.20 19.50
N GLY A 298 -25.14 21.15 19.81
CA GLY A 298 -24.66 20.92 21.18
C GLY A 298 -23.44 20.00 21.26
N GLU A 299 -22.30 20.64 21.49
CA GLU A 299 -21.13 20.18 22.26
C GLU A 299 -21.05 18.71 22.67
N ASP A 300 -19.95 18.05 22.26
CA ASP A 300 -19.04 17.35 23.18
C ASP A 300 -17.77 16.94 22.42
N VAL A 301 -16.80 17.86 22.39
CA VAL A 301 -15.41 17.52 22.09
C VAL A 301 -14.83 16.94 23.38
N VAL A 302 -14.75 15.62 23.48
CA VAL A 302 -13.98 14.97 24.55
C VAL A 302 -12.50 15.09 24.18
N ASP A 303 -11.87 16.13 24.71
CA ASP A 303 -10.42 16.32 24.68
C ASP A 303 -9.79 15.35 25.70
N VAL A 304 -9.07 14.34 25.21
CA VAL A 304 -8.38 13.35 26.05
C VAL A 304 -7.05 13.92 26.51
N ALA A 305 -7.10 15.02 27.24
CA ALA A 305 -5.93 15.71 27.79
C ALA A 305 -6.27 16.56 29.03
N ASP A 306 -7.13 16.07 29.94
CA ASP A 306 -7.33 16.73 31.25
C ASP A 306 -7.19 15.72 32.42
N PRO A 307 -6.18 15.85 33.31
CA PRO A 307 -5.90 14.90 34.37
C PRO A 307 -6.68 15.17 35.67
N VAL A 308 -7.93 15.65 35.59
CA VAL A 308 -8.76 15.90 36.77
C VAL A 308 -10.14 15.26 36.62
N GLN A 309 -10.20 13.95 36.75
CA GLN A 309 -11.32 13.22 37.35
C GLN A 309 -10.91 11.76 37.58
N GLN A 310 -10.41 11.49 38.80
CA GLN A 310 -10.38 10.16 39.42
C GLN A 310 -11.76 9.85 39.99
#